data_AF-A0AAN6EJF2-F1
#
_entry.id   AF-A0AAN6EJF2-F1
#
_cell.length_a   1.000
_cell.length_b   1.000
_cell.length_c   1.000
_cell.angle_alpha   90.00
_cell.angle_beta   90.00
_cell.angle_gamma   90.00
#
_symmetry.space_group_name_H-M   'P 1'
#
loop_
_entity.id
_entity.type
_entity.pdbx_description
1 polymer ?
#
loop_
_entity_poly.entity_id
_entity_poly.type
_entity_poly.pdbx_seq_one_letter_code
_entity_poly.pdbx_strand_id
1 'polypeptide(L)'
;MSAIDQHTCKTEGCDKPAALQCPTCAKLGLESYFCSQDCFRTNWNAHKAAHVVSDPKGTYNPFPKYPYTGTLRPEYPLTPRRDVPAHIPRPDYAEREDGMSMMERSYGNAQMSTVSGTDEETMRKVCILGREVLDIAARTIRPGVTTDEIDRAVHEATIERNAYPSPLNYYNFPKSVCTSVNEVICHGIPDQRKLQDGDIVNIDISLYKDGFHADLNKTYFVGSVDDASKKLVKTTRDCLQKAIDMVKPGVKYRDLGAAIEKHAKANGFSVVRTYCGHGVGKMFHSAPNVPHYASNRAIGVMKPGHVFTIEPMINAGSYDDQTWKDGWTAVTVDGKRSAQFEHVVLVTEDGHEVLTRRLPTSPESQLNAI
;
A
#
# COMPACT_ATOMS: atom_id res chain seq x y z
N MET A 1 -49.71 -1.26 24.50
CA MET A 1 -49.37 -1.29 23.06
C MET A 1 -47.98 -1.84 22.96
N SER A 2 -47.78 -2.90 22.17
CA SER A 2 -46.46 -3.48 21.96
C SER A 2 -45.57 -2.46 21.23
N ALA A 3 -44.24 -2.53 21.39
CA ALA A 3 -43.32 -1.67 20.65
C ALA A 3 -43.47 -1.80 19.11
N ILE A 4 -44.07 -2.90 18.63
CA ILE A 4 -44.31 -3.18 17.21
C ILE A 4 -45.51 -2.38 16.67
N ASP A 5 -46.49 -2.04 17.53
CA ASP A 5 -47.75 -1.40 17.13
C ASP A 5 -47.55 0.05 16.61
N GLN A 6 -46.35 0.61 16.76
CA GLN A 6 -45.98 1.96 16.31
C GLN A 6 -45.33 1.99 14.91
N HIS A 7 -45.13 0.84 14.28
CA HIS A 7 -44.42 0.72 13.01
C HIS A 7 -45.34 0.29 11.86
N THR A 8 -44.97 0.68 10.64
CA THR A 8 -45.63 0.24 9.39
C THR A 8 -44.80 -0.82 8.68
N CYS A 9 -45.47 -1.64 7.87
CA CYS A 9 -44.79 -2.65 7.07
C CYS A 9 -43.78 -2.01 6.11
N LYS A 10 -42.57 -2.57 6.03
CA LYS A 10 -41.49 -2.10 5.15
C LYS A 10 -41.47 -2.80 3.79
N THR A 11 -42.47 -3.61 3.47
CA THR A 11 -42.58 -4.25 2.16
C THR A 11 -43.05 -3.23 1.14
N GLU A 12 -42.37 -3.14 -0.01
CA GLU A 12 -42.72 -2.23 -1.09
C GLU A 12 -44.18 -2.45 -1.53
N GLY A 13 -44.99 -1.38 -1.48
CA GLY A 13 -46.42 -1.44 -1.79
C GLY A 13 -47.32 -1.95 -0.66
N CYS A 14 -46.83 -2.05 0.59
CA CYS A 14 -47.63 -2.48 1.74
C CYS A 14 -47.65 -1.44 2.87
N ASP A 15 -48.77 -0.73 3.05
CA ASP A 15 -48.94 0.31 4.07
C ASP A 15 -49.68 -0.17 5.34
N LYS A 16 -49.78 -1.49 5.53
CA LYS A 16 -50.47 -2.06 6.69
C LYS A 16 -49.63 -1.87 7.97
N PRO A 17 -50.28 -1.74 9.15
CA PRO A 17 -49.59 -1.76 10.44
C PRO A 17 -48.72 -3.00 10.60
N ALA A 18 -47.56 -2.85 11.23
CA ALA A 18 -46.68 -3.96 11.55
C ALA A 18 -47.31 -4.88 12.62
N ALA A 19 -47.16 -6.18 12.44
CA ALA A 19 -47.56 -7.20 13.41
C ALA A 19 -46.37 -8.03 13.91
N LEU A 20 -45.24 -7.99 13.21
CA LEU A 20 -44.01 -8.64 13.62
C LEU A 20 -42.77 -7.90 13.11
N GLN A 21 -41.65 -8.08 13.82
CA GLN A 21 -40.32 -7.65 13.41
C GLN A 21 -39.51 -8.85 12.90
N CYS A 22 -38.65 -8.63 11.90
CA CYS A 22 -37.73 -9.69 11.48
C CYS A 22 -36.75 -10.02 12.61
N PRO A 23 -36.67 -11.29 13.07
CA PRO A 23 -35.79 -11.68 14.18
C PRO A 23 -34.30 -11.45 13.89
N THR A 24 -33.89 -11.59 12.62
CA THR A 24 -32.51 -11.31 12.19
C THR A 24 -32.22 -9.81 12.24
N CYS A 25 -33.13 -8.97 11.71
CA CYS A 25 -32.98 -7.51 11.79
C CYS A 25 -32.94 -7.01 13.24
N ALA A 26 -33.80 -7.56 14.12
CA ALA A 26 -33.80 -7.22 15.55
C ALA A 26 -32.43 -7.53 16.20
N LYS A 27 -31.80 -8.66 15.84
CA LYS A 27 -30.44 -9.01 16.31
C LYS A 27 -29.34 -8.13 15.72
N LEU A 28 -29.54 -7.63 14.50
CA LEU A 28 -28.61 -6.75 13.78
C LEU A 28 -28.81 -5.26 14.10
N GLY A 29 -29.74 -4.90 14.98
CA GLY A 29 -30.06 -3.50 15.30
C GLY A 29 -30.78 -2.75 14.16
N LEU A 30 -31.38 -3.48 13.20
CA LEU A 30 -32.14 -2.92 12.11
C LEU A 30 -33.65 -2.87 12.40
N GLU A 31 -34.27 -1.76 11.98
CA GLU A 31 -35.72 -1.58 12.04
C GLU A 31 -36.42 -2.06 10.76
N SER A 32 -36.79 -3.35 10.75
CA SER A 32 -37.56 -3.94 9.63
C SER A 32 -38.76 -4.74 10.12
N TYR A 33 -39.94 -4.34 9.66
CA TYR A 33 -41.23 -4.77 10.18
C TYR A 33 -42.17 -5.26 9.06
N PHE A 34 -43.03 -6.23 9.41
CA PHE A 34 -43.96 -6.89 8.48
C PHE A 34 -45.37 -6.93 9.05
N CYS A 35 -46.38 -6.75 8.19
CA CYS A 35 -47.79 -6.75 8.60
C CYS A 35 -48.36 -8.15 8.88
N SER A 36 -47.74 -9.21 8.37
CA SER A 36 -48.14 -10.59 8.62
C SER A 36 -47.02 -11.58 8.30
N GLN A 37 -47.16 -12.81 8.79
CA GLN A 37 -46.19 -13.89 8.51
C GLN A 37 -46.11 -14.24 7.02
N ASP A 38 -47.23 -14.15 6.30
CA ASP A 38 -47.28 -14.39 4.87
C ASP A 38 -46.58 -13.28 4.07
N CYS A 39 -46.74 -12.02 4.50
CA CYS A 39 -46.01 -10.89 3.91
C CYS A 39 -44.49 -11.07 4.09
N PHE A 40 -44.05 -11.49 5.29
CA PHE A 40 -42.65 -11.79 5.57
C PHE A 40 -42.10 -12.92 4.70
N ARG A 41 -42.83 -14.04 4.56
CA ARG A 41 -42.39 -15.20 3.75
C ARG A 41 -42.31 -14.89 2.26
N THR A 42 -43.31 -14.19 1.74
CA THR A 42 -43.40 -13.85 0.30
C THR A 42 -42.26 -12.92 -0.13
N ASN A 43 -41.86 -12.01 0.77
CA ASN A 43 -40.82 -11.01 0.49
C ASN A 43 -39.44 -11.39 1.04
N TRP A 44 -39.29 -12.61 1.60
CA TRP A 44 -38.05 -13.04 2.25
C TRP A 44 -36.82 -12.98 1.33
N ASN A 45 -36.96 -13.36 0.06
CA ASN A 45 -35.82 -13.38 -0.86
C ASN A 45 -35.25 -11.99 -1.17
N ALA A 46 -36.12 -10.98 -1.26
CA ALA A 46 -35.69 -9.59 -1.39
C ALA A 46 -35.18 -9.05 -0.05
N HIS A 47 -35.88 -9.35 1.05
CA HIS A 47 -35.55 -8.86 2.39
C HIS A 47 -34.22 -9.38 2.94
N LYS A 48 -33.89 -10.67 2.74
CA LYS A 48 -32.66 -11.28 3.28
C LYS A 48 -31.37 -10.67 2.69
N ALA A 49 -31.46 -10.03 1.52
CA ALA A 49 -30.33 -9.29 0.95
C ALA A 49 -29.92 -8.10 1.83
N ALA A 50 -30.87 -7.49 2.57
CA ALA A 50 -30.58 -6.42 3.52
C ALA A 50 -29.79 -6.91 4.75
N HIS A 51 -29.89 -8.21 5.11
CA HIS A 51 -29.13 -8.77 6.24
C HIS A 51 -27.63 -8.88 5.94
N VAL A 52 -27.26 -9.05 4.66
CA VAL A 52 -25.86 -9.11 4.22
C VAL A 52 -25.21 -7.73 4.27
N VAL A 53 -25.98 -6.68 3.94
CA VAL A 53 -25.52 -5.28 3.98
C VAL A 53 -25.38 -4.78 5.42
N SER A 54 -26.04 -5.43 6.38
CA SER A 54 -26.13 -4.98 7.77
C SER A 54 -25.55 -5.96 8.77
N ASP A 55 -24.58 -6.80 8.40
CA ASP A 55 -23.74 -7.43 9.42
C ASP A 55 -22.72 -6.38 9.88
N PRO A 56 -22.89 -5.75 11.07
CA PRO A 56 -21.93 -4.78 11.58
C PRO A 56 -20.55 -5.42 11.89
N LYS A 57 -20.39 -6.74 11.73
CA LYS A 57 -19.14 -7.48 11.89
C LYS A 57 -18.69 -8.26 10.64
N GLY A 58 -19.41 -8.15 9.52
CA GLY A 58 -19.13 -8.90 8.31
C GLY A 58 -18.26 -8.11 7.32
N THR A 59 -17.31 -8.79 6.68
CA THR A 59 -16.58 -8.21 5.55
C THR A 59 -17.34 -8.44 4.24
N TYR A 60 -17.17 -7.58 3.25
CA TYR A 60 -17.77 -7.72 1.92
C TYR A 60 -16.85 -7.23 0.81
N ASN A 61 -17.06 -7.73 -0.41
CA ASN A 61 -16.41 -7.22 -1.61
C ASN A 61 -17.31 -6.15 -2.27
N PRO A 62 -16.89 -4.88 -2.39
CA PRO A 62 -17.67 -3.83 -3.03
C PRO A 62 -17.82 -4.00 -4.57
N PHE A 63 -17.00 -4.85 -5.19
CA PHE A 63 -16.99 -5.09 -6.63
C PHE A 63 -17.16 -6.58 -6.98
N PRO A 64 -18.26 -7.25 -6.56
CA PRO A 64 -18.39 -8.71 -6.67
C PRO A 64 -18.41 -9.25 -8.11
N LYS A 65 -18.72 -8.39 -9.10
CA LYS A 65 -18.73 -8.74 -10.53
C LYS A 65 -17.48 -8.27 -11.28
N TYR A 66 -16.52 -7.64 -10.60
CA TYR A 66 -15.27 -7.24 -11.24
C TYR A 66 -14.44 -8.49 -11.58
N PRO A 67 -13.90 -8.61 -12.80
CA PRO A 67 -13.09 -9.76 -13.20
C PRO A 67 -11.68 -9.64 -12.59
N TYR A 68 -11.54 -10.06 -11.33
CA TYR A 68 -10.24 -10.13 -10.66
C TYR A 68 -9.30 -11.09 -11.38
N THR A 69 -8.01 -10.72 -11.45
CA THR A 69 -6.97 -11.49 -12.15
C THR A 69 -6.50 -12.71 -11.37
N GLY A 70 -6.52 -12.63 -10.03
CA GLY A 70 -6.13 -13.71 -9.12
C GLY A 70 -7.19 -14.04 -8.07
N THR A 71 -6.73 -14.61 -6.96
CA THR A 71 -7.58 -15.08 -5.85
C THR A 71 -7.92 -13.99 -4.84
N LEU A 72 -7.14 -12.91 -4.79
CA LEU A 72 -7.33 -11.83 -3.83
C LEU A 72 -8.62 -11.06 -4.10
N ARG A 73 -9.29 -10.64 -3.03
CA ARG A 73 -10.46 -9.76 -3.07
C ARG A 73 -10.28 -8.65 -2.03
N PRO A 74 -10.79 -7.44 -2.30
CA PRO A 74 -10.90 -6.42 -1.28
C PRO A 74 -11.95 -6.81 -0.23
N GLU A 75 -11.63 -6.57 1.04
CA GLU A 75 -12.46 -6.90 2.21
C GLU A 75 -12.88 -5.61 2.94
N TYR A 76 -14.07 -5.11 2.61
CA TYR A 76 -14.68 -3.88 3.14
C TYR A 76 -15.61 -4.19 4.32
N PRO A 77 -16.01 -3.21 5.15
CA PRO A 77 -15.68 -1.78 5.06
C PRO A 77 -14.23 -1.50 5.49
N LEU A 78 -13.61 -0.54 4.80
CA LEU A 78 -12.38 0.06 5.31
C LEU A 78 -12.69 0.76 6.64
N THR A 79 -11.78 0.69 7.61
CA THR A 79 -11.91 1.54 8.79
C THR A 79 -11.84 3.02 8.38
N PRO A 80 -12.53 3.93 9.10
CA PRO A 80 -12.44 5.36 8.84
C PRO A 80 -10.99 5.85 8.78
N ARG A 81 -10.77 6.93 8.02
CA ARG A 81 -9.46 7.58 7.96
C ARG A 81 -9.00 7.93 9.37
N ARG A 82 -7.75 7.60 9.70
CA ARG A 82 -7.16 7.83 11.02
C ARG A 82 -6.74 9.28 11.17
N ASP A 83 -7.01 9.86 12.33
CA ASP A 83 -6.70 11.27 12.62
C ASP A 83 -5.22 11.47 12.90
N VAL A 84 -4.64 12.51 12.30
CA VAL A 84 -3.29 12.97 12.62
C VAL A 84 -3.40 14.14 13.60
N PRO A 85 -2.74 14.13 14.78
CA PRO A 85 -2.76 15.25 15.71
C PRO A 85 -2.36 16.58 15.07
N ALA A 86 -2.97 17.68 15.52
CA ALA A 86 -2.80 19.02 14.93
C ALA A 86 -1.37 19.57 15.06
N HIS A 87 -0.59 19.10 16.05
CA HIS A 87 0.79 19.56 16.26
C HIS A 87 1.80 18.95 15.27
N ILE A 88 1.40 17.91 14.52
CA ILE A 88 2.28 17.26 13.55
C ILE A 88 2.30 18.07 12.25
N PRO A 89 3.48 18.47 11.75
CA PRO A 89 3.63 19.14 10.47
C PRO A 89 3.07 18.28 9.33
N ARG A 90 2.35 18.93 8.41
CA ARG A 90 1.66 18.27 7.30
C ARG A 90 2.29 18.65 5.96
N PRO A 91 2.38 17.73 4.99
CA PRO A 91 2.69 18.09 3.61
C PRO A 91 1.52 18.87 2.97
N ASP A 92 1.78 19.54 1.84
CA ASP A 92 0.86 20.49 1.22
C ASP A 92 -0.47 19.88 0.74
N TYR A 93 -0.51 18.57 0.53
CA TYR A 93 -1.68 17.81 0.09
C TYR A 93 -2.57 17.29 1.23
N ALA A 94 -2.09 17.27 2.47
CA ALA A 94 -2.73 16.55 3.58
C ALA A 94 -4.17 17.00 3.88
N GLU A 95 -4.45 18.28 3.70
CA GLU A 95 -5.76 18.90 4.02
C GLU A 95 -6.56 19.28 2.77
N ARG A 96 -6.02 18.99 1.58
CA ARG A 96 -6.72 19.28 0.33
C ARG A 96 -7.78 18.22 0.06
N GLU A 97 -8.95 18.66 -0.42
CA GLU A 97 -10.04 17.77 -0.80
C GLU A 97 -9.67 16.81 -1.95
N ASP A 98 -8.80 17.26 -2.84
CA ASP A 98 -8.30 16.47 -3.97
C ASP A 98 -7.04 15.65 -3.64
N GLY A 99 -6.44 15.87 -2.47
CA GLY A 99 -5.18 15.24 -2.08
C GLY A 99 -3.99 15.57 -2.99
N MET A 100 -4.08 16.57 -3.86
CA MET A 100 -3.03 16.84 -4.86
C MET A 100 -1.92 17.72 -4.30
N SER A 101 -0.66 17.31 -4.45
CA SER A 101 0.47 18.18 -4.11
C SER A 101 0.64 19.30 -5.14
N MET A 102 0.52 20.55 -4.67
CA MET A 102 0.73 21.73 -5.51
C MET A 102 2.22 21.98 -5.74
N MET A 103 3.06 21.62 -4.78
CA MET A 103 4.51 21.64 -4.92
C MET A 103 4.93 20.74 -6.09
N GLU A 104 4.55 19.46 -6.08
CA GLU A 104 4.90 18.52 -7.14
C GLU A 104 4.38 18.97 -8.51
N ARG A 105 3.14 19.49 -8.58
CA ARG A 105 2.57 20.03 -9.82
C ARG A 105 3.33 21.24 -10.36
N SER A 106 3.87 22.08 -9.49
CA SER A 106 4.54 23.32 -9.87
C SER A 106 5.96 23.07 -10.38
N TYR A 107 6.70 22.13 -9.78
CA TYR A 107 8.06 21.79 -10.21
C TYR A 107 8.09 20.82 -11.39
N GLY A 108 7.06 19.96 -11.53
CA GLY A 108 7.00 18.93 -12.56
C GLY A 108 8.27 18.07 -12.59
N ASN A 109 8.68 17.64 -13.79
CA ASN A 109 9.89 16.84 -13.98
C ASN A 109 11.17 17.69 -14.17
N ALA A 110 11.13 18.99 -13.85
CA ALA A 110 12.20 19.91 -14.21
C ALA A 110 13.37 19.95 -13.21
N GLN A 111 13.13 19.59 -11.94
CA GLN A 111 14.12 19.72 -10.88
C GLN A 111 14.36 18.40 -10.15
N MET A 112 15.61 17.96 -10.16
CA MET A 112 16.03 16.78 -9.41
C MET A 112 16.12 17.09 -7.91
N SER A 113 15.65 16.17 -7.07
CA SER A 113 15.81 16.30 -5.61
C SER A 113 17.31 16.25 -5.26
N THR A 114 17.82 17.36 -4.73
CA THR A 114 19.20 17.49 -4.28
C THR A 114 19.24 18.00 -2.86
N VAL A 115 20.11 17.43 -2.02
CA VAL A 115 20.33 17.87 -0.65
C VAL A 115 21.81 18.17 -0.42
N SER A 116 22.07 19.07 0.54
CA SER A 116 23.41 19.43 1.00
C SER A 116 23.34 20.03 2.40
N GLY A 117 24.42 19.92 3.17
CA GLY A 117 24.50 20.54 4.50
C GLY A 117 23.38 20.04 5.43
N THR A 118 22.63 20.97 6.03
CA THR A 118 21.55 20.65 6.98
C THR A 118 20.42 19.82 6.36
N ASP A 119 20.11 20.00 5.07
CA ASP A 119 19.06 19.26 4.38
C ASP A 119 19.45 17.78 4.23
N GLU A 120 20.75 17.50 4.04
CA GLU A 120 21.28 16.14 3.94
C GLU A 120 21.23 15.40 5.29
N GLU A 121 21.59 16.09 6.39
CA GLU A 121 21.44 15.55 7.74
C GLU A 121 19.97 15.30 8.11
N THR A 122 19.07 16.17 7.66
CA THR A 122 17.63 16.02 7.87
C THR A 122 17.13 14.79 7.12
N MET A 123 17.48 14.62 5.85
CA MET A 123 17.12 13.42 5.08
C MET A 123 17.58 12.12 5.76
N ARG A 124 18.81 12.07 6.29
CA ARG A 124 19.31 10.91 7.04
C ARG A 124 18.41 10.59 8.25
N LYS A 125 18.09 11.61 9.05
CA LYS A 125 17.24 11.43 10.26
C LYS A 125 15.85 10.93 9.88
N VAL A 126 15.21 11.54 8.89
CA VAL A 126 13.86 11.17 8.45
C VAL A 126 13.83 9.74 7.87
N CYS A 127 14.85 9.35 7.10
CA CYS A 127 14.99 7.99 6.58
C CYS A 127 15.20 6.94 7.67
N ILE A 128 15.93 7.27 8.75
CA ILE A 128 16.04 6.39 9.92
C ILE A 128 14.67 6.18 10.57
N LEU A 129 13.87 7.23 10.73
CA LEU A 129 12.50 7.12 11.25
C LEU A 129 11.63 6.21 10.37
N GLY A 130 11.70 6.36 9.04
CA GLY A 130 11.00 5.48 8.11
C GLY A 130 11.37 4.00 8.31
N ARG A 131 12.68 3.72 8.44
CA ARG A 131 13.19 2.37 8.75
C ARG A 131 12.62 1.83 10.06
N GLU A 132 12.61 2.62 11.13
CA GLU A 132 12.05 2.18 12.40
C GLU A 132 10.55 1.83 12.30
N VAL A 133 9.77 2.62 11.56
CA VAL A 133 8.34 2.35 11.32
C VAL A 133 8.15 1.07 10.51
N LEU A 134 8.93 0.84 9.45
CA LEU A 134 8.92 -0.42 8.69
C LEU A 134 9.26 -1.62 9.58
N ASP A 135 10.22 -1.47 10.49
CA ASP A 135 10.63 -2.52 11.42
C ASP A 135 9.55 -2.82 12.48
N ILE A 136 8.75 -1.83 12.87
CA ILE A 136 7.56 -2.03 13.72
C ILE A 136 6.49 -2.79 12.94
N ALA A 137 6.19 -2.37 11.70
CA ALA A 137 5.23 -3.06 10.84
C ALA A 137 5.64 -4.53 10.60
N ALA A 138 6.92 -4.80 10.38
CA ALA A 138 7.43 -6.16 10.19
C ALA A 138 7.12 -7.10 11.37
N ARG A 139 7.05 -6.59 12.60
CA ARG A 139 6.77 -7.39 13.81
C ARG A 139 5.30 -7.77 13.96
N THR A 140 4.39 -7.14 13.23
CA THR A 140 2.96 -7.48 13.27
C THR A 140 2.61 -8.60 12.31
N ILE A 141 3.48 -8.90 11.34
CA ILE A 141 3.21 -9.85 10.25
C ILE A 141 3.14 -11.29 10.79
N ARG A 142 1.94 -11.87 10.74
CA ARG A 142 1.66 -13.28 11.04
C ARG A 142 0.29 -13.67 10.45
N PRO A 143 0.03 -14.97 10.23
CA PRO A 143 -1.31 -15.42 9.82
C PRO A 143 -2.40 -14.89 10.77
N GLY A 144 -3.52 -14.47 10.19
CA GLY A 144 -4.70 -13.99 10.91
C GLY A 144 -4.75 -12.49 11.22
N VAL A 145 -3.64 -11.76 11.08
CA VAL A 145 -3.60 -10.28 11.20
C VAL A 145 -4.14 -9.64 9.93
N THR A 146 -4.98 -8.60 10.04
CA THR A 146 -5.46 -7.87 8.85
C THR A 146 -4.45 -6.83 8.39
N THR A 147 -4.50 -6.46 7.11
CA THR A 147 -3.69 -5.35 6.61
C THR A 147 -4.08 -4.01 7.25
N ASP A 148 -5.36 -3.81 7.62
CA ASP A 148 -5.79 -2.64 8.41
C ASP A 148 -5.18 -2.58 9.83
N GLU A 149 -4.90 -3.73 10.46
CA GLU A 149 -4.16 -3.77 11.73
C GLU A 149 -2.69 -3.38 11.54
N ILE A 150 -2.09 -3.72 10.40
CA ILE A 150 -0.74 -3.27 10.05
C ILE A 150 -0.72 -1.75 9.81
N ASP A 151 -1.70 -1.24 9.05
CA ASP A 151 -1.90 0.21 8.86
C ASP A 151 -2.04 0.96 10.18
N ARG A 152 -2.82 0.42 11.13
CA ARG A 152 -2.95 1.00 12.48
C ARG A 152 -1.58 1.12 13.16
N ALA A 153 -0.81 0.05 13.18
CA ALA A 153 0.50 0.04 13.83
C ALA A 153 1.48 1.02 13.15
N VAL A 154 1.45 1.11 11.82
CA VAL A 154 2.26 2.06 11.05
C VAL A 154 1.85 3.49 11.35
N HIS A 155 0.55 3.77 11.35
CA HIS A 155 0.01 5.09 11.66
C HIS A 155 0.44 5.53 13.06
N GLU A 156 0.14 4.73 14.08
CA GLU A 156 0.50 5.01 15.49
C GLU A 156 2.02 5.23 15.66
N ALA A 157 2.85 4.34 15.09
CA ALA A 157 4.30 4.48 15.14
C ALA A 157 4.82 5.75 14.45
N THR A 158 4.13 6.21 13.40
CA THR A 158 4.47 7.44 12.68
C THR A 158 4.10 8.67 13.52
N ILE A 159 2.92 8.66 14.17
CA ILE A 159 2.47 9.72 15.08
C ILE A 159 3.39 9.84 16.30
N GLU A 160 3.82 8.72 16.90
CA GLU A 160 4.77 8.70 18.02
C GLU A 160 6.11 9.38 17.69
N ARG A 161 6.48 9.41 16.41
CA ARG A 161 7.70 10.07 15.89
C ARG A 161 7.46 11.53 15.51
N ASN A 162 6.29 12.07 15.83
CA ASN A 162 5.84 13.41 15.43
C ASN A 162 5.95 13.65 13.91
N ALA A 163 5.66 12.61 13.13
CA ALA A 163 5.71 12.60 11.68
C ALA A 163 4.32 12.35 11.08
N TYR A 164 4.14 12.72 9.82
CA TYR A 164 2.92 12.50 9.05
C TYR A 164 3.10 11.28 8.13
N PRO A 165 2.18 10.30 8.11
CA PRO A 165 2.26 9.19 7.15
C PRO A 165 1.98 9.69 5.73
N SER A 166 3.02 9.78 4.89
CA SER A 166 2.92 10.48 3.61
C SER A 166 1.84 9.93 2.66
N PRO A 167 1.55 8.61 2.59
CA PRO A 167 0.46 8.12 1.75
C PRO A 167 -0.91 8.68 2.13
N LEU A 168 -1.13 9.06 3.39
CA LEU A 168 -2.44 9.47 3.86
C LEU A 168 -2.92 10.73 3.12
N ASN A 169 -4.07 10.61 2.45
CA ASN A 169 -4.67 11.64 1.60
C ASN A 169 -3.85 12.04 0.35
N TYR A 170 -2.72 11.40 0.05
CA TYR A 170 -1.99 11.66 -1.20
C TYR A 170 -2.83 11.20 -2.39
N TYR A 171 -3.26 12.14 -3.24
CA TYR A 171 -4.29 11.94 -4.28
C TYR A 171 -5.54 11.20 -3.77
N ASN A 172 -5.95 11.45 -2.53
CA ASN A 172 -7.04 10.77 -1.82
C ASN A 172 -6.81 9.29 -1.48
N PHE A 173 -5.56 8.80 -1.44
CA PHE A 173 -5.25 7.49 -0.88
C PHE A 173 -5.75 7.40 0.58
N PRO A 174 -6.48 6.34 0.96
CA PRO A 174 -7.29 6.36 2.18
C PRO A 174 -6.56 5.94 3.46
N LYS A 175 -5.32 5.43 3.36
CA LYS A 175 -4.58 4.76 4.44
C LYS A 175 -3.18 5.36 4.62
N SER A 176 -2.48 4.92 5.66
CA SER A 176 -1.17 5.45 6.07
C SER A 176 0.01 4.70 5.47
N VAL A 177 -0.26 3.57 4.81
CA VAL A 177 0.71 2.61 4.28
C VAL A 177 0.10 1.87 3.10
N CYS A 178 0.90 1.36 2.18
CA CYS A 178 0.45 0.37 1.20
C CYS A 178 0.79 -1.05 1.68
N THR A 179 -0.15 -1.98 1.53
CA THR A 179 0.00 -3.40 1.87
C THR A 179 -0.32 -4.27 0.65
N SER A 180 0.70 -4.73 -0.06
CA SER A 180 0.55 -5.41 -1.36
C SER A 180 0.77 -6.91 -1.19
N VAL A 181 -0.31 -7.68 -1.19
CA VAL A 181 -0.30 -9.14 -0.97
C VAL A 181 -0.30 -9.90 -2.30
N ASN A 182 0.55 -10.91 -2.42
CA ASN A 182 0.57 -11.87 -3.52
C ASN A 182 0.60 -11.23 -4.93
N GLU A 183 -0.50 -11.26 -5.69
CA GLU A 183 -0.59 -10.72 -7.05
C GLU A 183 -0.68 -9.19 -7.10
N VAL A 184 -0.83 -8.52 -5.96
CA VAL A 184 -0.74 -7.06 -5.87
C VAL A 184 0.71 -6.63 -6.04
N ILE A 185 0.95 -5.83 -7.06
CA ILE A 185 2.25 -5.27 -7.44
C ILE A 185 2.66 -4.17 -6.47
N CYS A 186 1.79 -3.16 -6.32
CA CYS A 186 2.00 -2.01 -5.45
C CYS A 186 0.65 -1.36 -5.08
N HIS A 187 0.68 -0.41 -4.15
CA HIS A 187 -0.45 0.43 -3.76
C HIS A 187 -1.70 -0.32 -3.27
N GLY A 188 -1.53 -1.55 -2.74
CA GLY A 188 -2.64 -2.27 -2.10
C GLY A 188 -3.16 -1.49 -0.90
N ILE A 189 -4.46 -1.21 -0.87
CA ILE A 189 -5.11 -0.49 0.23
C ILE A 189 -5.28 -1.44 1.44
N PRO A 190 -4.77 -1.08 2.64
CA PRO A 190 -5.06 -1.80 3.87
C PRO A 190 -6.56 -1.96 4.14
N ASP A 191 -7.01 -3.19 4.39
CA ASP A 191 -8.42 -3.58 4.50
C ASP A 191 -8.63 -4.69 5.56
N GLN A 192 -9.84 -5.29 5.60
CA GLN A 192 -10.17 -6.32 6.58
C GLN A 192 -9.62 -7.71 6.24
N ARG A 193 -8.85 -7.87 5.16
CA ARG A 193 -8.32 -9.16 4.75
C ARG A 193 -7.27 -9.62 5.74
N LYS A 194 -7.50 -10.78 6.35
CA LYS A 194 -6.50 -11.48 7.16
C LYS A 194 -5.42 -12.08 6.27
N LEU A 195 -4.16 -11.85 6.64
CA LEU A 195 -3.02 -12.55 6.05
C LEU A 195 -3.14 -14.06 6.28
N GLN A 196 -2.77 -14.85 5.28
CA GLN A 196 -2.83 -16.30 5.30
C GLN A 196 -1.42 -16.90 5.35
N ASP A 197 -1.28 -18.07 5.95
CA ASP A 197 -0.03 -18.84 5.86
C ASP A 197 0.31 -19.11 4.39
N GLY A 198 1.55 -18.82 3.99
CA GLY A 198 2.02 -18.93 2.62
C GLY A 198 1.81 -17.68 1.76
N ASP A 199 1.21 -16.60 2.29
CA ASP A 199 1.20 -15.30 1.62
C ASP A 199 2.63 -14.70 1.58
N ILE A 200 2.88 -13.90 0.55
CA ILE A 200 3.89 -12.85 0.60
C ILE A 200 3.20 -11.50 0.67
N VAL A 201 3.73 -10.56 1.47
CA VAL A 201 3.17 -9.22 1.62
C VAL A 201 4.28 -8.17 1.61
N ASN A 202 4.17 -7.20 0.70
CA ASN A 202 4.98 -5.99 0.73
C ASN A 202 4.32 -4.93 1.62
N ILE A 203 5.13 -4.28 2.46
CA ILE A 203 4.74 -3.13 3.27
C ILE A 203 5.57 -1.94 2.81
N ASP A 204 4.88 -0.89 2.35
CA ASP A 204 5.50 0.29 1.77
C ASP A 204 5.27 1.53 2.63
N ILE A 205 6.36 2.02 3.22
CA ILE A 205 6.36 3.02 4.28
C ILE A 205 6.94 4.32 3.75
N SER A 206 6.13 5.37 3.85
CA SER A 206 6.61 6.72 3.64
C SER A 206 6.11 7.64 4.75
N LEU A 207 7.00 8.49 5.26
CA LEU A 207 6.66 9.46 6.30
C LEU A 207 7.28 10.82 6.03
N TYR A 208 6.61 11.86 6.51
CA TYR A 208 6.99 13.25 6.35
C TYR A 208 7.33 13.86 7.70
N LYS A 209 8.54 14.40 7.81
CA LYS A 209 9.04 15.04 9.02
C LYS A 209 10.03 16.14 8.65
N ASP A 210 9.93 17.27 9.34
CA ASP A 210 10.85 18.40 9.22
C ASP A 210 11.04 18.90 7.78
N GLY A 211 9.99 18.82 6.96
CA GLY A 211 10.02 19.28 5.56
C GLY A 211 10.44 18.22 4.54
N PHE A 212 10.67 16.97 4.95
CA PHE A 212 11.19 15.92 4.07
C PHE A 212 10.40 14.61 4.20
N HIS A 213 10.35 13.87 3.10
CA HIS A 213 9.80 12.52 2.97
C HIS A 213 10.92 11.47 3.05
N ALA A 214 10.65 10.38 3.77
CA ALA A 214 11.39 9.12 3.64
C ALA A 214 10.52 8.10 2.92
N ASP A 215 11.17 7.16 2.23
CA ASP A 215 10.48 6.09 1.49
C ASP A 215 11.26 4.77 1.49
N LEU A 216 10.56 3.68 1.79
CA LEU A 216 11.12 2.34 1.76
C LEU A 216 10.04 1.28 1.88
N ASN A 217 10.29 0.15 1.22
CA ASN A 217 9.44 -1.01 1.31
C ASN A 217 10.21 -2.32 1.34
N LYS A 218 9.52 -3.36 1.81
CA LYS A 218 10.04 -4.72 1.85
C LYS A 218 8.92 -5.73 1.71
N THR A 219 9.17 -6.78 0.93
CA THR A 219 8.34 -7.98 0.91
C THR A 219 8.73 -8.94 2.03
N TYR A 220 7.73 -9.43 2.76
CA TYR A 220 7.82 -10.35 3.89
C TYR A 220 7.07 -11.66 3.61
N PHE A 221 7.49 -12.72 4.28
CA PHE A 221 6.79 -14.00 4.28
C PHE A 221 5.80 -14.06 5.43
N VAL A 222 4.59 -14.55 5.16
CA VAL A 222 3.59 -14.83 6.19
C VAL A 222 3.63 -16.32 6.52
N GLY A 223 4.19 -16.66 7.67
CA GLY A 223 4.35 -18.06 8.08
C GLY A 223 5.26 -18.85 7.14
N SER A 224 4.81 -20.01 6.65
CA SER A 224 5.59 -20.90 5.78
C SER A 224 5.26 -20.68 4.30
N VAL A 225 6.23 -20.20 3.53
CA VAL A 225 6.09 -19.92 2.09
C VAL A 225 6.75 -20.98 1.21
N ASP A 226 6.21 -21.17 0.01
CA ASP A 226 6.78 -22.07 -1.01
C ASP A 226 8.10 -21.55 -1.60
N ASP A 227 8.88 -22.46 -2.20
CA ASP A 227 10.21 -22.14 -2.74
C ASP A 227 10.17 -21.22 -3.96
N ALA A 228 9.09 -21.23 -4.73
CA ALA A 228 8.93 -20.31 -5.85
C ALA A 228 8.84 -18.86 -5.36
N SER A 229 8.15 -18.65 -4.24
CA SER A 229 7.96 -17.34 -3.60
C SER A 229 9.21 -16.88 -2.88
N LYS A 230 9.92 -17.80 -2.22
CA LYS A 230 11.26 -17.53 -1.68
C LYS A 230 12.21 -17.06 -2.80
N LYS A 231 12.22 -17.76 -3.93
CA LYS A 231 13.04 -17.40 -5.10
C LYS A 231 12.66 -16.04 -5.66
N LEU A 232 11.36 -15.75 -5.80
CA LEU A 232 10.87 -14.46 -6.26
C LEU A 232 11.37 -13.32 -5.35
N VAL A 233 11.06 -13.39 -4.06
CA VAL A 233 11.41 -12.34 -3.08
C VAL A 233 12.93 -12.16 -2.98
N LYS A 234 13.71 -13.25 -2.97
CA LYS A 234 15.18 -13.16 -2.99
C LYS A 234 15.68 -12.48 -4.25
N THR A 235 15.16 -12.86 -5.42
CA THR A 235 15.60 -12.27 -6.70
C THR A 235 15.26 -10.78 -6.77
N THR A 236 14.09 -10.36 -6.28
CA THR A 236 13.72 -8.95 -6.19
C THR A 236 14.70 -8.14 -5.34
N ARG A 237 15.06 -8.65 -4.16
CA ARG A 237 16.08 -8.01 -3.31
C ARG A 237 17.43 -7.94 -4.03
N ASP A 238 17.85 -9.02 -4.67
CA ASP A 238 19.14 -9.09 -5.37
C ASP A 238 19.15 -8.14 -6.60
N CYS A 239 18.00 -7.93 -7.27
CA CYS A 239 17.83 -6.90 -8.31
C CYS A 239 18.04 -5.49 -7.76
N LEU A 240 17.39 -5.14 -6.64
CA LEU A 240 17.57 -3.84 -5.98
C LEU A 240 19.04 -3.61 -5.62
N GLN A 241 19.67 -4.58 -4.95
CA GLN A 241 21.06 -4.45 -4.51
C GLN A 241 22.01 -4.22 -5.71
N LYS A 242 21.82 -4.96 -6.81
CA LYS A 242 22.63 -4.78 -8.03
C LYS A 242 22.51 -3.39 -8.63
N ALA A 243 21.32 -2.78 -8.57
CA ALA A 243 21.14 -1.42 -9.03
C ALA A 243 21.80 -0.41 -8.07
N ILE A 244 21.65 -0.59 -6.76
CA ILE A 244 22.30 0.23 -5.73
C ILE A 244 23.83 0.21 -5.89
N ASP A 245 24.43 -0.96 -6.11
CA ASP A 245 25.88 -1.12 -6.29
C ASP A 245 26.45 -0.33 -7.48
N MET A 246 25.60 0.05 -8.45
CA MET A 246 25.99 0.87 -9.59
C MET A 246 25.94 2.37 -9.29
N VAL A 247 25.28 2.81 -8.21
CA VAL A 247 25.03 4.23 -7.93
C VAL A 247 26.33 4.91 -7.55
N LYS A 248 26.74 5.88 -8.38
CA LYS A 248 27.84 6.83 -8.16
C LYS A 248 27.76 7.98 -9.16
N PRO A 249 28.47 9.09 -8.95
CA PRO A 249 28.50 10.19 -9.92
C PRO A 249 28.89 9.74 -11.34
N GLY A 250 28.21 10.30 -12.34
CA GLY A 250 28.47 10.03 -13.76
C GLY A 250 27.67 8.86 -14.35
N VAL A 251 27.04 8.03 -13.52
CA VAL A 251 26.15 6.94 -14.00
C VAL A 251 24.80 7.51 -14.45
N LYS A 252 24.22 6.98 -15.53
CA LYS A 252 22.91 7.43 -16.03
C LYS A 252 21.79 6.66 -15.33
N TYR A 253 20.70 7.33 -14.96
CA TYR A 253 19.55 6.68 -14.32
C TYR A 253 18.98 5.52 -15.13
N ARG A 254 18.94 5.67 -16.46
CA ARG A 254 18.45 4.63 -17.37
C ARG A 254 19.24 3.31 -17.31
N ASP A 255 20.49 3.34 -16.85
CA ASP A 255 21.37 2.17 -16.85
C ASP A 255 20.97 1.18 -15.73
N LEU A 256 20.29 1.65 -14.68
CA LEU A 256 19.84 0.81 -13.55
C LEU A 256 18.84 -0.26 -14.00
N GLY A 257 17.86 0.11 -14.81
CA GLY A 257 16.83 -0.81 -15.29
C GLY A 257 17.39 -1.97 -16.14
N ALA A 258 18.50 -1.75 -16.85
CA ALA A 258 19.16 -2.81 -17.61
C ALA A 258 19.77 -3.88 -16.69
N ALA A 259 20.37 -3.47 -15.57
CA ALA A 259 20.94 -4.39 -14.60
C ALA A 259 19.85 -5.19 -13.85
N ILE A 260 18.77 -4.51 -13.45
CA ILE A 260 17.59 -5.12 -12.81
C ILE A 260 16.97 -6.17 -13.73
N GLU A 261 16.58 -5.78 -14.95
CA GLU A 261 15.86 -6.69 -15.86
C GLU A 261 16.73 -7.87 -16.29
N LYS A 262 18.05 -7.67 -16.45
CA LYS A 262 18.98 -8.78 -16.71
C LYS A 262 18.94 -9.81 -15.58
N HIS A 263 18.97 -9.39 -14.32
CA HIS A 263 18.97 -10.31 -13.19
C HIS A 263 17.62 -11.00 -13.00
N ALA A 264 16.51 -10.26 -13.15
CA ALA A 264 15.16 -10.82 -13.09
C ALA A 264 14.93 -11.88 -14.17
N LYS A 265 15.26 -11.57 -15.43
CA LYS A 265 15.10 -12.50 -16.56
C LYS A 265 15.96 -13.74 -16.43
N ALA A 266 17.20 -13.60 -15.96
CA ALA A 266 18.08 -14.75 -15.71
C ALA A 266 17.50 -15.75 -14.68
N ASN A 267 16.58 -15.30 -13.82
CA ASN A 267 15.90 -16.13 -12.83
C ASN A 267 14.49 -16.58 -13.25
N GLY A 268 14.03 -16.20 -14.45
CA GLY A 268 12.71 -16.56 -14.98
C GLY A 268 11.59 -15.61 -14.57
N PHE A 269 11.90 -14.37 -14.20
CA PHE A 269 10.92 -13.36 -13.80
C PHE A 269 10.87 -12.18 -14.76
N SER A 270 9.82 -11.36 -14.64
CA SER A 270 9.61 -10.16 -15.45
C SER A 270 9.61 -8.91 -14.57
N VAL A 271 9.77 -7.74 -15.20
CA VAL A 271 9.87 -6.44 -14.51
C VAL A 271 8.72 -5.54 -14.92
N VAL A 272 7.97 -5.04 -13.94
CA VAL A 272 6.87 -4.10 -14.15
C VAL A 272 7.37 -2.82 -14.82
N ARG A 273 6.54 -2.25 -15.70
CA ARG A 273 6.92 -1.11 -16.55
C ARG A 273 6.16 0.19 -16.28
N THR A 274 5.03 0.09 -15.60
CA THR A 274 4.11 1.21 -15.34
C THR A 274 4.56 2.09 -14.19
N TYR A 275 5.29 1.52 -13.24
CA TYR A 275 5.80 2.19 -12.03
C TYR A 275 7.33 2.26 -12.04
N CYS A 276 7.89 3.30 -11.41
CA CYS A 276 9.32 3.59 -11.41
C CYS A 276 9.76 4.23 -10.10
N GLY A 277 11.06 4.12 -9.78
CA GLY A 277 11.65 4.94 -8.72
C GLY A 277 11.55 6.43 -9.04
N HIS A 278 11.73 7.26 -8.03
CA HIS A 278 11.51 8.70 -8.11
C HIS A 278 12.53 9.48 -7.27
N GLY A 279 12.72 10.76 -7.59
CA GLY A 279 13.34 11.68 -6.64
C GLY A 279 12.45 11.85 -5.41
N VAL A 280 13.07 11.84 -4.23
CA VAL A 280 12.38 11.99 -2.94
C VAL A 280 13.13 12.98 -2.06
N GLY A 281 12.39 13.74 -1.25
CA GLY A 281 12.95 14.76 -0.37
C GLY A 281 11.87 15.71 0.11
N LYS A 282 11.93 16.99 -0.29
CA LYS A 282 10.87 17.96 0.03
C LYS A 282 9.53 17.66 -0.65
N MET A 283 9.59 17.00 -1.80
CA MET A 283 8.45 16.42 -2.50
C MET A 283 8.42 14.92 -2.24
N PHE A 284 7.23 14.33 -2.23
CA PHE A 284 7.07 12.89 -2.07
C PHE A 284 7.58 12.20 -3.34
N HIS A 285 7.07 12.64 -4.50
CA HIS A 285 7.53 12.18 -5.82
C HIS A 285 8.01 13.36 -6.68
N SER A 286 9.23 13.26 -7.20
CA SER A 286 9.86 14.27 -8.05
C SER A 286 10.84 13.65 -9.05
N ALA A 287 11.47 14.47 -9.89
CA ALA A 287 12.54 13.97 -10.76
C ALA A 287 13.75 13.49 -9.94
N PRO A 288 14.48 12.46 -10.40
CA PRO A 288 14.31 11.75 -11.66
C PRO A 288 13.28 10.61 -11.59
N ASN A 289 12.63 10.29 -12.71
CA ASN A 289 11.97 9.00 -12.87
C ASN A 289 13.04 7.93 -13.16
N VAL A 290 12.98 6.80 -12.45
CA VAL A 290 13.98 5.72 -12.49
C VAL A 290 13.30 4.39 -12.86
N PRO A 291 13.07 4.12 -14.16
CA PRO A 291 12.45 2.87 -14.61
C PRO A 291 13.33 1.66 -14.34
N HIS A 292 12.68 0.55 -13.96
CA HIS A 292 13.36 -0.69 -13.58
C HIS A 292 13.63 -1.66 -14.73
N TYR A 293 13.14 -1.36 -15.94
CA TYR A 293 13.30 -2.19 -17.14
C TYR A 293 14.42 -1.67 -18.07
N ALA A 294 15.01 -2.54 -18.88
CA ALA A 294 16.05 -2.21 -19.84
C ALA A 294 15.52 -1.39 -21.02
N SER A 295 16.42 -0.70 -21.73
CA SER A 295 16.08 0.13 -22.90
C SER A 295 15.04 1.22 -22.62
N ASN A 296 14.86 1.61 -21.35
CA ASN A 296 14.09 2.78 -20.97
C ASN A 296 14.78 4.07 -21.44
N ARG A 297 14.03 5.18 -21.41
CA ARG A 297 14.48 6.50 -21.88
C ARG A 297 14.66 7.50 -20.75
N ALA A 298 14.93 7.05 -19.52
CA ALA A 298 15.12 7.95 -18.39
C ALA A 298 16.24 8.96 -18.66
N ILE A 299 15.98 10.20 -18.23
CA ILE A 299 16.85 11.35 -18.44
C ILE A 299 17.64 11.59 -17.15
N GLY A 300 18.89 12.02 -17.31
CA GLY A 300 19.72 12.48 -16.20
C GLY A 300 20.95 11.62 -15.96
N VAL A 301 21.90 12.23 -15.26
CA VAL A 301 23.16 11.64 -14.82
C VAL A 301 23.27 11.91 -13.33
N MET A 302 23.64 10.89 -12.56
CA MET A 302 23.81 11.00 -11.11
C MET A 302 24.93 11.98 -10.77
N LYS A 303 24.69 12.82 -9.76
CA LYS A 303 25.68 13.75 -9.19
C LYS A 303 25.57 13.73 -7.67
N PRO A 304 26.64 14.10 -6.95
CA PRO A 304 26.60 14.20 -5.49
C PRO A 304 25.43 15.06 -5.02
N GLY A 305 24.80 14.64 -3.91
CA GLY A 305 23.62 15.30 -3.34
C GLY A 305 22.29 14.86 -3.94
N HIS A 306 22.26 14.15 -5.07
CA HIS A 306 21.00 13.61 -5.61
C HIS A 306 20.40 12.57 -4.65
N VAL A 307 19.09 12.66 -4.39
CA VAL A 307 18.35 11.71 -3.55
C VAL A 307 17.17 11.14 -4.31
N PHE A 308 17.09 9.81 -4.40
CA PHE A 308 16.06 9.12 -5.17
C PHE A 308 15.84 7.70 -4.66
N THR A 309 14.72 7.09 -5.05
CA THR A 309 14.37 5.70 -4.75
C THR A 309 14.77 4.77 -5.89
N ILE A 310 15.10 3.53 -5.52
CA ILE A 310 15.14 2.40 -6.45
C ILE A 310 14.21 1.35 -5.84
N GLU A 311 13.18 0.94 -6.57
CA GLU A 311 12.03 0.21 -6.00
C GLU A 311 11.49 -0.92 -6.92
N PRO A 312 12.34 -1.83 -7.44
CA PRO A 312 11.94 -2.76 -8.49
C PRO A 312 10.81 -3.69 -8.06
N MET A 313 9.73 -3.67 -8.84
CA MET A 313 8.62 -4.62 -8.79
C MET A 313 8.87 -5.74 -9.80
N ILE A 314 8.98 -6.97 -9.30
CA ILE A 314 9.31 -8.16 -10.09
C ILE A 314 8.15 -9.15 -10.01
N ASN A 315 7.66 -9.60 -11.16
CA ASN A 315 6.53 -10.52 -11.25
C ASN A 315 7.01 -11.94 -11.57
N ALA A 316 6.33 -12.94 -10.98
CA ALA A 316 6.49 -14.34 -11.34
C ALA A 316 5.94 -14.69 -12.74
N GLY A 317 5.21 -13.76 -13.36
CA GLY A 317 4.45 -13.94 -14.60
C GLY A 317 4.73 -12.87 -15.63
N SER A 318 3.65 -12.36 -16.26
CA SER A 318 3.73 -11.20 -17.15
C SER A 318 4.19 -9.93 -16.41
N TYR A 319 4.81 -9.00 -17.14
CA TYR A 319 5.10 -7.66 -16.63
C TYR A 319 3.89 -6.73 -16.68
N ASP A 320 2.85 -7.10 -17.41
CA ASP A 320 1.63 -6.29 -17.56
C ASP A 320 0.85 -6.23 -16.25
N ASP A 321 0.28 -5.07 -15.99
CA ASP A 321 -0.53 -4.76 -14.82
C ASP A 321 -1.91 -4.22 -15.21
N GLN A 322 -2.83 -4.29 -14.25
CA GLN A 322 -4.11 -3.57 -14.30
C GLN A 322 -4.44 -3.02 -12.92
N THR A 323 -5.19 -1.91 -12.88
CA THR A 323 -5.65 -1.30 -11.63
C THR A 323 -7.05 -1.78 -11.27
N TRP A 324 -7.28 -2.07 -9.98
CA TRP A 324 -8.61 -2.33 -9.45
C TRP A 324 -9.53 -1.11 -9.52
N LYS A 325 -10.83 -1.35 -9.29
CA LYS A 325 -11.86 -0.29 -9.27
C LYS A 325 -11.72 0.71 -8.12
N ASP A 326 -10.88 0.42 -7.13
CA ASP A 326 -10.53 1.38 -6.07
C ASP A 326 -9.62 2.52 -6.58
N GLY A 327 -9.06 2.40 -7.79
CA GLY A 327 -8.20 3.40 -8.42
C GLY A 327 -6.73 3.34 -7.98
N TRP A 328 -6.36 2.41 -7.10
CA TRP A 328 -5.03 2.33 -6.48
C TRP A 328 -4.37 0.97 -6.64
N THR A 329 -5.07 -0.11 -6.28
CA THR A 329 -4.46 -1.44 -6.17
C THR A 329 -4.04 -1.95 -7.55
N ALA A 330 -2.72 -1.97 -7.81
CA ALA A 330 -2.15 -2.47 -9.05
C ALA A 330 -1.90 -3.97 -8.92
N VAL A 331 -2.40 -4.77 -9.87
CA VAL A 331 -2.26 -6.23 -9.84
C VAL A 331 -1.68 -6.76 -11.14
N THR A 332 -1.02 -7.92 -11.06
CA THR A 332 -0.60 -8.66 -12.26
C THR A 332 -1.82 -9.11 -13.07
N VAL A 333 -1.73 -9.03 -14.40
CA VAL A 333 -2.86 -9.45 -15.28
C VAL A 333 -3.09 -10.96 -15.29
N ASP A 334 -2.08 -11.76 -14.95
CA ASP A 334 -2.15 -13.23 -14.93
C ASP A 334 -2.38 -13.81 -13.53
N GLY A 335 -2.59 -12.96 -12.53
CA GLY A 335 -2.87 -13.35 -11.14
C GLY A 335 -1.69 -14.02 -10.42
N LYS A 336 -0.49 -13.99 -11.01
CA LYS A 336 0.73 -14.51 -10.36
C LYS A 336 1.32 -13.49 -9.40
N ARG A 337 2.11 -13.99 -8.45
CA ARG A 337 2.71 -13.19 -7.38
C ARG A 337 3.70 -12.14 -7.92
N SER A 338 3.75 -10.99 -7.24
CA SER A 338 4.72 -9.92 -7.40
C SER A 338 5.46 -9.68 -6.08
N ALA A 339 6.70 -9.19 -6.16
CA ALA A 339 7.47 -8.79 -4.99
C ALA A 339 8.23 -7.49 -5.28
N GLN A 340 8.39 -6.67 -4.24
CA GLN A 340 9.07 -5.37 -4.29
C GLN A 340 9.99 -5.18 -3.08
N PHE A 341 11.08 -4.45 -3.29
CA PHE A 341 11.96 -3.89 -2.27
C PHE A 341 12.34 -2.48 -2.68
N GLU A 342 12.59 -1.62 -1.71
CA GLU A 342 12.97 -0.24 -1.99
C GLU A 342 13.93 0.36 -0.97
N HIS A 343 14.76 1.27 -1.46
CA HIS A 343 15.53 2.20 -0.64
C HIS A 343 15.59 3.61 -1.23
N VAL A 344 15.52 4.63 -0.37
CA VAL A 344 16.11 5.94 -0.62
C VAL A 344 17.64 5.86 -0.64
N VAL A 345 18.24 6.36 -1.71
CA VAL A 345 19.67 6.41 -1.95
C VAL A 345 20.12 7.86 -2.13
N LEU A 346 21.15 8.27 -1.40
CA LEU A 346 21.88 9.53 -1.59
C LEU A 346 23.14 9.25 -2.40
N VAL A 347 23.37 9.99 -3.49
CA VAL A 347 24.64 9.94 -4.24
C VAL A 347 25.69 10.75 -3.49
N THR A 348 26.83 10.14 -3.18
CA THR A 348 27.99 10.82 -2.55
C THR A 348 29.03 11.22 -3.60
N GLU A 349 30.14 11.82 -3.19
CA GLU A 349 31.24 12.23 -4.07
C GLU A 349 31.88 11.07 -4.86
N ASP A 350 31.89 9.86 -4.28
CA ASP A 350 32.58 8.69 -4.81
C ASP A 350 31.69 7.44 -4.93
N GLY A 351 30.41 7.54 -4.55
CA GLY A 351 29.51 6.39 -4.49
C GLY A 351 28.10 6.78 -4.08
N HIS A 352 27.59 6.09 -3.04
CA HIS A 352 26.26 6.30 -2.52
C HIS A 352 26.16 5.95 -1.03
N GLU A 353 25.10 6.46 -0.40
CA GLU A 353 24.66 6.09 0.94
C GLU A 353 23.20 5.59 0.86
N VAL A 354 22.94 4.40 1.40
CA VAL A 354 21.58 3.86 1.52
C VAL A 354 20.95 4.42 2.81
N LEU A 355 20.12 5.45 2.68
CA LEU A 355 19.59 6.21 3.83
C LEU A 355 18.60 5.38 4.66
N THR A 356 17.84 4.49 4.02
CA THR A 356 16.84 3.64 4.67
C THR A 356 17.34 2.22 4.95
N ARG A 357 18.66 2.02 5.02
CA ARG A 357 19.30 0.74 5.35
C ARG A 357 18.81 0.18 6.70
N ARG A 358 19.00 -1.12 6.90
CA ARG A 358 18.67 -1.77 8.17
C ARG A 358 19.51 -1.22 9.33
N LEU A 359 18.92 -1.18 10.51
CA LEU A 359 19.56 -0.86 11.77
C LEU A 359 20.01 -2.14 12.49
N PRO A 360 20.94 -2.06 13.45
CA PRO A 360 21.27 -3.20 14.32
C PRO A 360 20.05 -3.76 15.07
N THR A 361 19.03 -2.94 15.30
CA THR A 361 17.77 -3.30 15.98
C THR A 361 16.69 -3.84 15.04
N SER A 362 16.93 -3.83 13.72
CA SER A 362 15.95 -4.31 12.74
C SER A 362 15.68 -5.80 12.95
N PRO A 363 14.40 -6.26 12.89
CA PRO A 363 14.04 -7.67 13.01
C PRO A 363 14.85 -8.54 12.07
N GLU A 364 15.23 -9.73 12.51
CA GLU A 364 16.03 -10.66 11.69
C GLU A 364 15.39 -10.86 10.31
N SER A 365 16.21 -10.84 9.27
CA SER A 365 15.69 -10.99 7.91
C SER A 365 15.30 -12.44 7.68
N GLN A 366 14.03 -12.68 7.33
CA GLN A 366 13.55 -13.99 6.87
C GLN A 366 14.33 -14.52 5.64
N LEU A 367 15.05 -13.64 4.94
CA LEU A 367 15.92 -13.98 3.81
C LEU A 367 17.36 -14.33 4.21
N ASN A 368 17.72 -14.32 5.49
CA ASN A 368 19.03 -14.84 5.91
C ASN A 368 19.06 -16.38 5.89
N ALA A 369 17.89 -17.00 5.92
CA ALA A 369 17.72 -18.46 5.87
C ALA A 369 17.64 -19.03 4.43
N ILE A 370 17.84 -18.19 3.41
CA ILE A 370 17.69 -18.50 1.97
C ILE A 370 18.84 -17.84 1.20
#